data_AF-A0A7S1WNJ8-F1
#
_entry.id   AF-A0A7S1WNJ8-F1
#
_cell.length_a   1.000
_cell.length_b   1.000
_cell.length_c   1.000
_cell.angle_alpha   90.00
_cell.angle_beta   90.00
_cell.angle_gamma   90.00
#
_symmetry.space_group_name_H-M   'P 1'
#
loop_
_entity.id
_entity.type
_entity.pdbx_description
1 polymer ?
#
loop_
_entity_poly.entity_id
_entity_poly.type
_entity_poly.pdbx_seq_one_letter_code
_entity_poly.pdbx_strand_id
1 'polypeptide(L)'
;GTAGGAGEEVHRVSIGEAFRSITRVAAPFFRRGGRRCWGLAVANLIFLGLETCMFIKLTDINKQVTNAAMAKDRDLFFQCIHSLAGWILLLLLAVFVNVLAGGAFSLEWRRFITDRLLHDYVGDTQAFYRLKMQRSDIDNPDQRIGQDVGTFTLTVVTLLMRLIRAVMTILSMSVVLIMVSAKLFWVLGS
;
A
#
# COMPACT_ATOMS: atom_id res chain seq x y z
N GLY A 1 -35.71 35.82 -8.33
CA GLY A 1 -34.58 35.38 -7.48
C GLY A 1 -35.16 34.58 -6.34
N THR A 2 -34.58 33.48 -5.87
CA THR A 2 -33.23 32.98 -6.00
C THR A 2 -33.26 31.48 -5.70
N ALA A 3 -32.48 30.72 -6.48
CA ALA A 3 -32.09 29.36 -6.20
C ALA A 3 -31.40 29.24 -4.83
N GLY A 4 -31.48 28.06 -4.20
CA GLY A 4 -30.61 27.75 -3.08
C GLY A 4 -30.97 26.48 -2.33
N GLY A 5 -30.21 25.40 -2.58
CA GLY A 5 -29.95 24.40 -1.55
C GLY A 5 -30.63 23.04 -1.68
N ALA A 6 -30.64 22.43 -2.87
CA ALA A 6 -30.68 20.97 -2.93
C ALA A 6 -29.32 20.46 -2.43
N GLY A 7 -29.24 20.16 -1.13
CA GLY A 7 -28.06 19.57 -0.51
C GLY A 7 -27.74 18.27 -1.20
N GLU A 8 -26.55 18.20 -1.80
CA GLU A 8 -25.93 16.96 -2.25
C GLU A 8 -25.92 15.96 -1.08
N GLU A 9 -26.75 14.93 -1.16
CA GLU A 9 -26.55 13.71 -0.39
C GLU A 9 -25.25 13.07 -0.88
N VAL A 10 -24.12 13.54 -0.35
CA VAL A 10 -22.84 12.86 -0.47
C VAL A 10 -23.05 11.47 0.12
N HIS A 11 -23.21 10.47 -0.72
CA HIS A 11 -23.32 9.06 -0.35
C HIS A 11 -22.08 8.69 0.46
N ARG A 12 -22.19 8.80 1.80
CA ARG A 12 -21.10 8.51 2.73
C ARG A 12 -20.93 7.00 2.73
N VAL A 13 -20.09 6.50 1.84
CA VAL A 13 -19.66 5.10 1.83
C VAL A 13 -19.20 4.77 3.24
N SER A 14 -19.92 3.87 3.90
CA SER A 14 -19.60 3.47 5.26
C SER A 14 -18.24 2.77 5.27
N ILE A 15 -17.37 3.11 6.23
CA ILE A 15 -16.01 2.53 6.35
C ILE A 15 -16.10 0.99 6.38
N GLY A 16 -17.15 0.44 6.99
CA GLY A 16 -17.39 -1.01 7.04
C GLY A 16 -17.71 -1.63 5.67
N GLU A 17 -18.40 -0.91 4.79
CA GLU A 17 -18.70 -1.37 3.44
C GLU A 17 -17.48 -1.27 2.53
N ALA A 18 -16.68 -0.21 2.67
CA ALA A 18 -15.40 -0.08 2.01
C ALA A 18 -14.47 -1.25 2.41
N PHE A 19 -14.37 -1.56 3.71
CA PHE A 19 -13.56 -2.68 4.19
C PHE A 19 -14.03 -4.04 3.67
N ARG A 20 -15.35 -4.29 3.65
CA ARG A 20 -15.91 -5.51 3.05
C ARG A 20 -15.65 -5.60 1.54
N SER A 21 -15.70 -4.47 0.83
CA SER A 21 -15.40 -4.42 -0.61
C SER A 21 -13.94 -4.77 -0.88
N ILE A 22 -13.01 -4.14 -0.15
CA ILE A 22 -11.57 -4.40 -0.26
C ILE A 22 -11.28 -5.88 0.04
N THR A 23 -11.80 -6.41 1.15
CA THR A 23 -11.57 -7.79 1.56
C THR A 23 -12.16 -8.80 0.58
N ARG A 24 -13.32 -8.51 -0.05
CA ARG A 24 -13.92 -9.36 -1.09
C ARG A 24 -13.09 -9.41 -2.37
N VAL A 25 -12.47 -8.29 -2.75
CA VAL A 25 -11.57 -8.22 -3.92
C VAL A 25 -10.20 -8.84 -3.60
N ALA A 26 -9.75 -8.74 -2.34
CA ALA A 26 -8.44 -9.18 -1.90
C ALA A 26 -8.31 -10.65 -1.47
N ALA A 27 -9.33 -11.20 -0.81
CA ALA A 27 -9.32 -12.60 -0.38
C ALA A 27 -9.06 -13.64 -1.51
N PRO A 28 -9.57 -13.46 -2.74
CA PRO A 28 -9.32 -14.38 -3.85
C PRO A 28 -7.85 -14.44 -4.26
N PHE A 29 -7.11 -13.32 -4.18
CA PHE A 29 -5.68 -13.29 -4.50
C PHE A 29 -4.87 -14.17 -3.54
N PHE A 30 -5.15 -14.11 -2.25
CA PHE A 30 -4.45 -14.94 -1.26
C PHE A 30 -4.90 -16.41 -1.25
N ARG A 31 -6.13 -16.70 -1.69
CA ARG A 31 -6.66 -18.07 -1.80
C ARG A 31 -6.27 -18.79 -3.10
N ARG A 32 -6.15 -18.07 -4.22
CA ARG A 32 -5.81 -18.66 -5.54
C ARG A 32 -4.40 -18.35 -6.03
N GLY A 33 -3.72 -17.34 -5.48
CA GLY A 33 -2.43 -16.82 -5.97
C GLY A 33 -1.19 -17.70 -5.73
N GLY A 34 -1.35 -18.92 -5.19
CA GLY A 34 -0.24 -19.86 -4.99
C GLY A 34 0.89 -19.31 -4.10
N ARG A 35 2.04 -20.00 -4.13
CA ARG A 35 3.22 -19.69 -3.29
C ARG A 35 3.86 -18.33 -3.59
N ARG A 36 3.81 -17.85 -4.84
CA ARG A 36 4.44 -16.60 -5.27
C ARG A 36 3.78 -15.36 -4.65
N CYS A 37 2.45 -15.34 -4.59
CA CYS A 37 1.69 -14.22 -4.02
C CYS A 37 1.91 -14.07 -2.51
N TRP A 38 1.94 -15.19 -1.78
CA TRP A 38 2.31 -15.22 -0.37
C TRP A 38 3.77 -14.81 -0.14
N GLY A 39 4.69 -15.29 -0.99
CA GLY A 39 6.09 -14.90 -0.92
C GLY A 39 6.30 -13.38 -1.06
N LEU A 40 5.63 -12.75 -2.02
CA LEU A 40 5.71 -11.29 -2.23
C LEU A 40 5.11 -10.50 -1.06
N ALA A 41 4.00 -10.96 -0.48
CA ALA A 41 3.38 -10.30 0.66
C ALA A 41 4.26 -10.38 1.92
N VAL A 42 4.80 -11.56 2.23
CA VAL A 42 5.71 -11.76 3.37
C VAL A 42 7.00 -10.98 3.17
N ALA A 43 7.58 -11.02 1.97
CA ALA A 43 8.76 -10.23 1.65
C ALA A 43 8.51 -8.72 1.87
N ASN A 44 7.36 -8.20 1.42
CA ASN A 44 7.02 -6.80 1.60
C ASN A 44 6.91 -6.41 3.09
N LEU A 45 6.32 -7.28 3.91
CA LEU A 45 6.23 -7.07 5.36
C LEU A 45 7.61 -7.06 6.02
N ILE A 46 8.51 -7.97 5.62
CA ILE A 46 9.88 -8.04 6.14
C ILE A 46 10.67 -6.77 5.78
N PHE A 47 10.62 -6.32 4.52
CA PHE A 47 11.33 -5.12 4.09
C PHE A 47 10.86 -3.86 4.82
N LEU A 48 9.56 -3.76 5.11
CA LEU A 48 8.98 -2.63 5.84
C LEU A 48 9.41 -2.63 7.32
N GLY A 49 9.48 -3.81 7.95
CA GLY A 49 10.04 -3.97 9.29
C GLY A 49 11.52 -3.58 9.36
N LEU A 50 12.32 -3.99 8.38
CA LEU A 50 13.74 -3.65 8.29
C LEU A 50 13.98 -2.14 8.16
N GLU A 51 13.26 -1.48 7.24
CA GLU A 51 13.31 -0.02 7.05
C GLU A 51 13.04 0.72 8.37
N THR A 52 12.05 0.26 9.13
CA THR A 52 11.69 0.92 10.38
C THR A 52 12.76 0.70 11.47
N CYS A 53 13.36 -0.49 11.55
CA CYS A 53 14.51 -0.74 12.42
C CYS A 53 15.70 0.18 12.08
N MET A 54 15.96 0.43 10.78
CA MET A 54 16.98 1.38 10.36
C MET A 54 16.64 2.81 10.78
N PHE A 55 15.37 3.22 10.68
CA PHE A 55 14.92 4.53 11.15
C PHE A 55 15.13 4.74 12.67
N ILE A 56 14.87 3.70 13.48
CA ILE A 56 15.14 3.72 14.92
C ILE A 56 16.65 3.91 15.18
N LYS A 57 17.51 3.17 14.47
CA LYS A 57 18.97 3.32 14.58
C LYS A 57 19.44 4.72 14.18
N LEU A 58 18.86 5.28 13.12
CA LEU A 58 19.18 6.63 12.67
C LEU A 58 18.80 7.67 13.74
N THR A 59 17.67 7.48 14.41
CA THR A 59 17.23 8.33 15.51
C THR A 59 18.19 8.25 16.70
N ASP A 60 18.68 7.06 17.04
CA ASP A 60 19.65 6.86 18.11
C ASP A 60 20.99 7.54 17.81
N ILE A 61 21.53 7.39 16.59
CA ILE A 61 22.77 8.04 16.18
C ILE A 61 22.62 9.57 16.20
N ASN A 62 21.46 10.10 15.77
CA ASN A 62 21.20 11.53 15.87
C ASN A 62 21.29 12.04 17.32
N LYS A 63 20.78 11.28 18.30
CA LYS A 63 20.96 11.63 19.72
C LYS A 63 22.43 11.65 20.13
N GLN A 64 23.22 10.68 19.67
CA GLN A 64 24.66 10.63 19.96
C GLN A 64 25.41 11.83 19.36
N VAL A 65 25.08 12.23 18.13
CA VAL A 65 25.63 13.45 17.50
C VAL A 65 25.31 14.69 18.34
N THR A 66 24.07 14.84 18.79
CA THR A 66 23.67 15.97 19.66
C THR A 66 24.43 15.95 20.99
N ASN A 67 24.54 14.79 21.64
CA ASN A 67 25.25 14.65 22.91
C ASN A 67 26.76 14.95 22.75
N ALA A 68 27.39 14.46 21.69
CA ALA A 68 28.80 14.74 21.40
C ALA A 68 29.05 16.24 21.16
N ALA A 69 28.13 16.92 20.45
CA ALA A 69 28.19 18.36 20.24
C ALA A 69 28.05 19.14 21.55
N MET A 70 27.15 18.72 22.44
CA MET A 70 26.98 19.32 23.77
C MET A 70 28.20 19.11 24.66
N ALA A 71 28.80 17.92 24.62
CA ALA A 71 30.02 17.60 25.35
C ALA A 71 31.29 18.27 24.77
N LYS A 72 31.19 18.94 23.62
CA LYS A 72 32.32 19.51 22.86
C LYS A 72 33.41 18.50 22.52
N ASP A 73 33.06 17.21 22.45
CA ASP A 73 33.98 16.16 22.04
C ASP A 73 34.05 16.10 20.51
N ARG A 74 35.14 16.64 19.96
CA ARG A 74 35.35 16.73 18.51
C ARG A 74 35.48 15.35 17.86
N ASP A 75 36.20 14.44 18.50
CA ASP A 75 36.54 13.15 17.90
C ASP A 75 35.31 12.25 17.85
N LEU A 76 34.55 12.21 18.95
CA LEU A 76 33.28 11.48 19.01
C LEU A 76 32.25 12.07 18.03
N PHE A 77 32.20 13.40 17.90
CA PHE A 77 31.28 14.07 16.97
C PHE A 77 31.52 13.64 15.52
N PHE A 78 32.76 13.65 15.04
CA PHE A 78 33.06 13.23 13.66
C PHE A 78 32.84 11.74 13.44
N GLN A 79 33.11 10.89 14.43
CA GLN A 79 32.79 9.46 14.37
C GLN A 79 31.28 9.22 14.22
N CYS A 80 30.45 9.91 15.01
CA CYS A 80 29.00 9.82 14.92
C CYS A 80 28.47 10.35 13.58
N ILE A 81 29.03 11.43 13.04
CA ILE A 81 28.69 11.98 11.71
C ILE A 81 28.99 10.96 10.60
N HIS A 82 30.16 10.31 10.64
CA HIS A 82 30.51 9.30 9.63
C HIS A 82 29.58 8.08 9.70
N SER A 83 29.28 7.61 10.92
CA SER A 83 28.30 6.55 11.15
C SER A 83 26.91 6.95 10.61
N LEU A 84 26.45 8.18 10.91
CA LEU A 84 25.18 8.70 10.42
C LEU A 84 25.10 8.68 8.89
N ALA A 85 26.15 9.17 8.21
CA ALA A 85 26.21 9.18 6.75
C ALA A 85 26.10 7.76 6.15
N GLY A 86 26.81 6.79 6.73
CA GLY A 86 26.73 5.38 6.30
C GLY A 86 25.33 4.78 6.47
N TRP A 87 24.68 5.05 7.61
CA TRP A 87 23.32 4.58 7.87
C TRP A 87 22.26 5.26 6.99
N ILE A 88 22.43 6.54 6.64
CA ILE A 88 21.56 7.24 5.68
C ILE A 88 21.67 6.57 4.31
N LEU A 89 22.88 6.24 3.85
CA LEU A 89 23.08 5.57 2.57
C LEU A 89 22.38 4.19 2.54
N LEU A 90 22.54 3.40 3.61
CA LEU A 90 21.86 2.12 3.76
C LEU A 90 20.34 2.26 3.79
N LEU A 91 19.83 3.29 4.49
CA LEU A 91 18.39 3.56 4.54
C LEU A 91 17.86 3.89 3.14
N LEU A 92 18.54 4.75 2.38
CA LEU A 92 18.13 5.08 1.00
C LEU A 92 18.04 3.82 0.12
N LEU A 93 19.02 2.92 0.23
CA LEU A 93 18.98 1.64 -0.47
C LEU A 93 17.80 0.76 -0.02
N ALA A 94 17.54 0.69 1.29
CA ALA A 94 16.43 -0.07 1.83
C ALA A 94 15.06 0.48 1.37
N VAL A 95 14.87 1.80 1.39
CA VAL A 95 13.67 2.47 0.88
C VAL A 95 13.48 2.15 -0.60
N PHE A 96 14.56 2.23 -1.39
CA PHE A 96 14.51 1.92 -2.81
C PHE A 96 14.05 0.46 -3.06
N VAL A 97 14.63 -0.50 -2.34
CA VAL A 97 14.21 -1.91 -2.43
C VAL A 97 12.76 -2.10 -1.99
N ASN A 98 12.30 -1.42 -0.95
CA ASN A 98 10.91 -1.49 -0.49
C ASN A 98 9.93 -0.97 -1.56
N VAL A 99 10.26 0.13 -2.22
CA VAL A 99 9.48 0.68 -3.34
C VAL A 99 9.39 -0.33 -4.48
N LEU A 100 10.50 -0.97 -4.86
CA LEU A 100 10.50 -2.00 -5.91
C LEU A 100 9.69 -3.23 -5.52
N ALA A 101 9.85 -3.73 -4.29
CA ALA A 101 9.11 -4.88 -3.78
C ALA A 101 7.59 -4.60 -3.73
N GLY A 102 7.20 -3.41 -3.27
CA GLY A 102 5.80 -2.97 -3.25
C GLY A 102 5.23 -2.78 -4.66
N GLY A 103 6.04 -2.28 -5.59
CA GLY A 103 5.68 -2.18 -7.01
C GLY A 103 5.45 -3.55 -7.66
N ALA A 104 6.33 -4.52 -7.41
CA ALA A 104 6.20 -5.88 -7.92
C ALA A 104 4.94 -6.57 -7.39
N PHE A 105 4.67 -6.45 -6.08
CA PHE A 105 3.43 -6.94 -5.47
C PHE A 105 2.18 -6.31 -6.11
N SER A 106 2.20 -4.99 -6.30
CA SER A 106 1.08 -4.26 -6.92
C SER A 106 0.83 -4.68 -8.36
N LEU A 107 1.88 -4.92 -9.13
CA LEU A 107 1.78 -5.36 -10.52
C LEU A 107 1.18 -6.75 -10.64
N GLU A 108 1.64 -7.70 -9.82
CA GLU A 108 1.15 -9.08 -9.84
C GLU A 108 -0.32 -9.15 -9.42
N TRP A 109 -0.69 -8.36 -8.42
CA TRP A 109 -2.08 -8.22 -8.02
C TRP A 109 -2.97 -7.66 -9.14
N ARG A 110 -2.50 -6.61 -9.82
CA ARG A 110 -3.25 -6.03 -10.94
C ARG A 110 -3.49 -7.05 -12.03
N ARG A 111 -2.47 -7.83 -12.39
CA ARG A 111 -2.60 -8.93 -13.37
C ARG A 111 -3.67 -9.92 -12.94
N PHE A 112 -3.65 -10.36 -11.68
CA PHE A 112 -4.64 -11.31 -11.16
C PHE A 112 -6.08 -10.79 -11.22
N ILE A 113 -6.31 -9.54 -10.83
CA ILE A 113 -7.67 -8.96 -10.86
C ILE A 113 -8.15 -8.73 -12.30
N THR A 114 -7.28 -8.22 -13.18
CA THR A 114 -7.61 -8.02 -14.59
C THR A 114 -7.96 -9.33 -15.27
N ASP A 115 -7.15 -10.37 -15.09
CA ASP A 115 -7.41 -11.71 -15.65
C ASP A 115 -8.75 -12.27 -15.19
N ARG A 116 -9.02 -12.19 -13.89
CA ARG A 116 -10.30 -12.63 -13.33
C ARG A 116 -11.49 -11.86 -13.88
N LEU A 117 -11.41 -10.53 -13.92
CA LEU A 117 -12.53 -9.73 -14.38
C LEU A 117 -12.80 -9.95 -15.88
N LEU A 118 -11.74 -10.10 -16.67
CA LEU A 118 -11.85 -10.41 -18.09
C LEU A 118 -12.45 -11.81 -18.29
N HIS A 119 -12.04 -12.78 -17.47
CA HIS A 119 -12.62 -14.13 -17.47
C HIS A 119 -14.10 -14.12 -17.07
N ASP A 120 -14.50 -13.37 -16.03
CA ASP A 120 -15.89 -13.25 -15.61
C ASP A 120 -16.74 -12.49 -16.67
N TYR A 121 -16.19 -11.45 -17.31
CA TYR A 121 -16.88 -10.67 -18.35
C TYR A 121 -17.10 -11.46 -19.65
N VAL A 122 -16.10 -12.23 -20.08
CA VAL A 122 -16.19 -13.05 -21.31
C VAL A 122 -16.89 -14.38 -21.05
N GLY A 123 -16.77 -14.93 -19.83
CA GLY A 123 -17.38 -16.20 -19.44
C GLY A 123 -18.87 -16.09 -19.12
N ASP A 124 -19.34 -14.95 -18.60
CA ASP A 124 -20.76 -14.74 -18.30
C ASP A 124 -21.52 -14.22 -19.54
N THR A 125 -21.91 -15.15 -20.40
CA THR A 125 -22.67 -14.89 -21.64
C THR A 125 -23.94 -14.07 -21.39
N GLN A 126 -24.54 -14.13 -20.20
CA GLN A 126 -25.75 -13.37 -19.86
C GLN A 126 -25.49 -11.87 -19.65
N ALA A 127 -24.35 -11.48 -19.08
CA ALA A 127 -24.00 -10.06 -18.92
C ALA A 127 -23.73 -9.40 -20.29
N PHE A 128 -23.01 -10.10 -21.16
CA PHE A 128 -22.72 -9.67 -22.53
C PHE A 128 -23.99 -9.52 -23.38
N TYR A 129 -24.90 -10.50 -23.35
CA TYR A 129 -26.13 -10.47 -24.14
C TYR A 129 -27.16 -9.44 -23.62
N ARG A 130 -27.28 -9.29 -22.29
CA ARG A 130 -28.24 -8.36 -21.67
C ARG A 130 -27.88 -6.90 -21.90
N LEU A 131 -26.59 -6.56 -22.00
CA LEU A 131 -26.15 -5.23 -22.44
C LEU A 131 -26.39 -4.99 -23.94
N LYS A 132 -26.20 -6.01 -24.78
CA LYS A 132 -26.46 -5.92 -26.23
C LYS A 132 -27.94 -5.68 -26.57
N MET A 133 -28.87 -6.19 -25.76
CA MET A 133 -30.31 -6.00 -25.98
C MET A 133 -30.85 -4.62 -25.57
N GLN A 134 -30.15 -3.85 -24.73
CA GLN A 134 -30.67 -2.59 -24.15
C GLN A 134 -30.22 -1.30 -24.85
N ARG A 135 -29.21 -1.31 -25.74
CA ARG A 135 -28.71 -0.11 -26.43
C ARG A 135 -28.37 -0.40 -27.89
N SER A 136 -29.28 -0.08 -28.80
CA SER A 136 -29.16 -0.29 -30.24
C SER A 136 -28.62 0.92 -31.02
N ASP A 137 -28.17 1.99 -30.34
CA ASP A 137 -27.82 3.29 -30.96
C ASP A 137 -26.33 3.66 -30.83
N ILE A 138 -25.46 2.66 -30.66
CA ILE A 138 -24.01 2.85 -30.56
C ILE A 138 -23.37 1.97 -31.62
N ASP A 139 -22.66 2.58 -32.57
CA ASP A 139 -22.11 1.94 -33.77
C ASP A 139 -21.00 0.91 -33.48
N ASN A 140 -20.46 0.91 -32.23
CA ASN A 140 -19.55 -0.12 -31.75
C ASN A 140 -19.56 -0.21 -30.20
N PRO A 141 -20.63 -0.78 -29.60
CA PRO A 141 -20.85 -0.75 -28.16
C PRO A 141 -19.85 -1.64 -27.41
N ASP A 142 -19.37 -2.70 -28.04
CA ASP A 142 -18.34 -3.62 -27.53
C ASP A 142 -16.99 -2.94 -27.34
N GLN A 143 -16.58 -2.08 -28.27
CA GLN A 143 -15.31 -1.37 -28.21
C GLN A 143 -15.34 -0.32 -27.09
N ARG A 144 -16.47 0.38 -26.92
CA ARG A 144 -16.66 1.35 -25.84
C ARG A 144 -16.79 0.69 -24.47
N ILE A 145 -17.59 -0.37 -24.34
CA ILE A 145 -17.75 -1.10 -23.07
C ILE A 145 -16.44 -1.79 -22.68
N GLY A 146 -15.71 -2.39 -23.63
CA GLY A 146 -14.40 -3.00 -23.36
C GLY A 146 -13.36 -1.98 -22.88
N GLN A 147 -13.32 -0.81 -23.50
CA GLN A 147 -12.38 0.26 -23.13
C GLN A 147 -12.75 0.94 -21.81
N ASP A 148 -14.04 1.18 -21.57
CA ASP A 148 -14.53 1.79 -20.33
C ASP A 148 -14.41 0.83 -19.13
N VAL A 149 -14.73 -0.46 -19.31
CA VAL A 149 -14.53 -1.48 -18.26
C VAL A 149 -13.04 -1.66 -17.97
N GLY A 150 -12.18 -1.67 -18.99
CA GLY A 150 -10.73 -1.74 -18.80
C GLY A 150 -10.19 -0.54 -18.02
N THR A 151 -10.58 0.68 -18.39
CA THR A 151 -10.14 1.92 -17.74
C THR A 151 -10.69 2.05 -16.32
N PHE A 152 -11.96 1.70 -16.11
CA PHE A 152 -12.59 1.66 -14.80
C PHE A 152 -11.88 0.67 -13.87
N THR A 153 -11.61 -0.54 -14.36
CA THR A 153 -10.90 -1.57 -13.60
C THR A 153 -9.50 -1.14 -13.23
N LEU A 154 -8.75 -0.57 -14.18
CA LEU A 154 -7.40 -0.07 -13.92
C LEU A 154 -7.40 1.01 -12.82
N THR A 155 -8.38 1.90 -12.86
CA THR A 155 -8.55 2.98 -11.89
C THR A 155 -8.90 2.44 -10.50
N VAL A 156 -9.91 1.56 -10.42
CA VAL A 156 -10.34 0.93 -9.16
C VAL A 156 -9.23 0.10 -8.55
N VAL A 157 -8.52 -0.71 -9.34
CA VAL A 157 -7.40 -1.53 -8.85
C VAL A 157 -6.26 -0.64 -8.36
N THR A 158 -5.93 0.44 -9.07
CA THR A 158 -4.88 1.37 -8.64
C THR A 158 -5.24 2.03 -7.31
N LEU A 159 -6.49 2.47 -7.15
CA LEU A 159 -6.98 3.07 -5.91
C LEU A 159 -6.95 2.05 -4.76
N LEU A 160 -7.40 0.82 -5.00
CA LEU A 160 -7.35 -0.26 -4.02
C LEU A 160 -5.91 -0.61 -3.62
N MET A 161 -4.96 -0.67 -4.55
CA MET A 161 -3.55 -0.93 -4.21
C MET A 161 -2.96 0.21 -3.39
N ARG A 162 -3.28 1.47 -3.71
CA ARG A 162 -2.86 2.62 -2.88
C ARG A 162 -3.43 2.50 -1.46
N LEU A 163 -4.70 2.11 -1.34
CA LEU A 163 -5.36 1.94 -0.04
C LEU A 163 -4.79 0.78 0.76
N ILE A 164 -4.61 -0.40 0.15
CA ILE A 164 -3.98 -1.57 0.80
C ILE A 164 -2.57 -1.23 1.24
N ARG A 165 -1.79 -0.52 0.39
CA ARG A 165 -0.45 -0.07 0.75
C ARG A 165 -0.49 0.86 1.97
N ALA A 166 -1.41 1.82 2.00
CA ALA A 166 -1.58 2.70 3.16
C ALA A 166 -1.93 1.91 4.43
N VAL A 167 -2.83 0.94 4.35
CA VAL A 167 -3.20 0.07 5.48
C VAL A 167 -2.01 -0.76 5.96
N MET A 168 -1.26 -1.39 5.05
CA MET A 168 -0.05 -2.15 5.39
C MET A 168 1.00 -1.28 6.07
N THR A 169 1.20 -0.05 5.58
CA THR A 169 2.07 0.94 6.22
C THR A 169 1.58 1.26 7.64
N ILE A 170 0.28 1.53 7.84
CA ILE A 170 -0.29 1.83 9.16
C ILE A 170 -0.12 0.66 10.13
N LEU A 171 -0.43 -0.57 9.69
CA LEU A 171 -0.27 -1.78 10.51
C LEU A 171 1.18 -1.97 10.92
N SER A 172 2.12 -1.84 9.98
CA SER A 172 3.54 -1.98 10.26
C SER A 172 4.05 -0.91 11.23
N MET A 173 3.66 0.36 11.02
CA MET A 173 4.02 1.45 11.93
C MET A 173 3.44 1.22 13.33
N SER A 174 2.23 0.67 13.43
CA SER A 174 1.62 0.30 14.72
C SER A 174 2.41 -0.81 15.44
N VAL A 175 2.78 -1.88 14.72
CA VAL A 175 3.58 -2.99 15.28
C VAL A 175 4.94 -2.49 15.78
N VAL A 176 5.61 -1.61 15.03
CA VAL A 176 6.90 -1.05 15.43
C VAL A 176 6.74 -0.14 16.65
N LEU A 177 5.69 0.70 16.70
CA LEU A 177 5.42 1.53 17.88
C LEU A 177 5.32 0.66 19.14
N ILE A 178 4.62 -0.48 19.04
CA ILE A 178 4.53 -1.46 20.13
C ILE A 178 5.91 -2.02 20.48
N MET A 179 6.74 -2.37 19.50
CA MET A 179 8.10 -2.89 19.73
C MET A 179 9.02 -1.87 20.44
N VAL A 180 8.98 -0.60 20.05
CA VAL A 180 9.76 0.47 20.69
C VAL A 180 9.22 0.77 22.10
N SER A 181 7.91 0.86 22.24
CA SER A 181 7.24 1.09 23.54
C SER A 181 7.51 -0.05 24.51
N ALA A 182 7.46 -1.30 24.06
CA ALA A 182 7.76 -2.47 24.88
C ALA A 182 9.21 -2.48 25.37
N LYS A 183 10.18 -2.10 24.52
CA LYS A 183 11.59 -1.95 24.95
C LYS A 183 11.74 -0.87 26.02
N LEU A 184 11.02 0.25 25.88
CA LEU A 184 11.04 1.32 26.87
C LEU A 184 10.45 0.87 28.21
N PHE A 185 9.30 0.19 28.18
CA PHE A 185 8.67 -0.36 29.39
C PHE A 185 9.57 -1.38 30.08
N TRP A 186 10.24 -2.24 29.31
CA TRP A 186 11.16 -3.24 29.86
C TRP A 186 12.39 -2.60 30.50
N VAL A 187 13.02 -1.60 29.87
CA VAL A 187 14.16 -0.85 30.43
C VAL A 187 13.79 -0.05 31.67
N LEU A 188 12.56 0.48 31.75
CA LEU A 188 12.11 1.22 32.94
C LEU A 188 11.67 0.30 34.09
N GLY A 189 11.34 -0.96 33.77
CA GLY A 189 10.89 -1.97 34.73
C GLY A 189 11.99 -2.93 35.21
N SER A 190 13.20 -2.84 34.66
CA SER A 190 14.43 -3.54 35.08
C SER A 190 15.35 -2.62 35.87
#